data_AF-A0A1D1ZRZ0-F1
#
_entry.id   AF-A0A1D1ZRZ0-F1
#
_cell.length_a   1.000
_cell.length_b   1.000
_cell.length_c   1.000
_cell.angle_alpha   90.00
_cell.angle_beta   90.00
_cell.angle_gamma   90.00
#
_symmetry.space_group_name_H-M   'P 1'
#
loop_
_entity.id
_entity.type
_entity.pdbx_description
1 polymer ?
#
loop_
_entity_poly.entity_id
_entity_poly.type
_entity_poly.pdbx_seq_one_letter_code
_entity_poly.pdbx_strand_id
1 'polypeptide(L)'
;MATVPAPNPRRPAPPQIKASHEVTKIMEVEAWLMEGAYNRVLEAQDALSASPYTAIFLQRLTDTVREEVAACCERSYASLNSAEALKLFRLESEAQLEELAQGHGWRLTSGRVEFAGPDEGGGLPAPVSQDIISNCMLYAKELERIV
;
A
#
# COMPACT_ATOMS: atom_id res chain seq x y z
N MET A 1 -4.04 38.42 -26.61
CA MET A 1 -4.78 37.86 -25.46
C MET A 1 -5.49 36.59 -25.93
N ALA A 2 -4.84 35.43 -25.80
CA ALA A 2 -5.49 34.14 -26.06
C ALA A 2 -5.91 33.57 -24.70
N THR A 3 -7.21 33.58 -24.45
CA THR A 3 -7.82 33.00 -23.25
C THR A 3 -7.55 31.49 -23.26
N VAL A 4 -6.62 31.02 -22.42
CA VAL A 4 -6.39 29.60 -22.19
C VAL A 4 -7.63 29.05 -21.48
N PRO A 5 -8.40 28.13 -22.10
CA PRO A 5 -9.58 27.57 -21.45
C PRO A 5 -9.17 26.68 -20.28
N ALA A 6 -9.98 26.69 -19.22
CA ALA A 6 -9.72 25.96 -17.98
C ALA A 6 -9.40 24.47 -18.26
N PRO A 7 -8.38 23.89 -17.61
CA PRO A 7 -7.99 22.51 -17.84
C PRO A 7 -9.11 21.57 -17.38
N ASN A 8 -9.72 20.87 -18.33
CA ASN A 8 -10.69 19.81 -18.07
C ASN A 8 -9.94 18.61 -17.44
N PRO A 9 -10.30 18.16 -16.23
CA PRO A 9 -9.56 17.12 -15.50
C PRO A 9 -9.63 15.73 -16.16
N ARG A 10 -10.49 15.55 -17.18
CA ARG A 10 -10.65 14.27 -17.90
C ARG A 10 -9.90 14.17 -19.22
N ARG A 11 -9.22 15.24 -19.67
CA ARG A 11 -8.46 15.18 -20.93
C ARG A 11 -7.05 14.66 -20.62
N PRO A 12 -6.55 13.61 -21.33
CA PRO A 12 -5.16 13.20 -21.17
C PRO A 12 -4.24 14.37 -21.48
N ALA A 13 -3.18 14.53 -20.68
CA ALA A 13 -2.24 15.63 -20.83
C ALA A 13 -1.73 15.74 -22.28
N PRO A 14 -1.68 16.95 -22.87
CA PRO A 14 -1.17 17.14 -24.21
C PRO A 14 0.25 16.57 -24.37
N PRO A 15 0.60 16.01 -25.54
CA PRO A 15 1.87 15.32 -25.74
C PRO A 15 3.09 16.22 -25.51
N GLN A 16 2.94 17.55 -25.59
CA GLN A 16 4.02 18.49 -25.29
C GLN A 16 4.42 18.52 -23.80
N ILE A 17 3.50 18.21 -22.88
CA ILE A 17 3.78 18.23 -21.43
C ILE A 17 4.53 16.95 -21.02
N LYS A 18 4.28 15.84 -21.71
CA LYS A 18 5.00 14.57 -21.52
C LYS A 18 6.45 14.59 -22.01
N ALA A 19 6.87 15.67 -22.68
CA ALA A 19 8.22 15.80 -23.20
C ALA A 19 9.23 16.31 -22.16
N SER A 20 8.77 16.92 -21.05
CA SER A 20 9.68 17.36 -19.99
C SER A 20 10.09 16.19 -19.11
N HIS A 21 11.39 16.06 -18.88
CA HIS A 21 12.00 14.99 -18.08
C HIS A 21 11.44 14.91 -16.64
N GLU A 22 11.07 16.05 -16.05
CA GLU A 22 10.46 16.10 -14.71
C GLU A 22 9.05 15.48 -14.68
N VAL A 23 8.25 15.70 -15.72
CA VAL A 23 6.90 15.13 -15.80
C VAL A 23 6.96 13.62 -16.01
N THR A 24 7.87 13.14 -16.86
CA THR A 24 8.09 11.70 -17.08
C THR A 24 8.46 11.00 -15.78
N LYS A 25 9.39 11.58 -15.01
CA LYS A 25 9.81 11.07 -13.70
C LYS A 25 8.66 10.92 -12.71
N ILE A 26 7.75 11.90 -12.66
CA ILE A 26 6.57 11.84 -11.77
C ILE A 26 5.58 10.77 -12.25
N MET A 27 5.43 10.59 -13.56
CA MET A 27 4.59 9.52 -14.10
C MET A 27 5.14 8.12 -13.77
N GLU A 28 6.47 7.94 -13.77
CA GLU A 28 7.08 6.68 -13.36
C GLU A 28 6.82 6.37 -11.89
N VAL A 29 6.93 7.37 -11.01
CA VAL A 29 6.59 7.23 -9.59
C VAL A 29 5.13 6.87 -9.39
N GLU A 30 4.22 7.50 -10.14
CA GLU A 30 2.79 7.20 -10.09
C GLU A 30 2.51 5.76 -10.54
N ALA A 31 3.15 5.30 -11.62
CA ALA A 31 3.05 3.92 -12.08
C ALA A 31 3.55 2.92 -11.02
N TRP A 32 4.71 3.16 -10.41
CA TRP A 32 5.24 2.30 -9.34
C TRP A 32 4.34 2.27 -8.11
N LEU A 33 3.69 3.38 -7.78
CA LEU A 33 2.73 3.44 -6.68
C LEU A 33 1.50 2.57 -6.99
N MET A 34 0.99 2.61 -8.22
CA MET A 34 -0.11 1.74 -8.66
C MET A 34 0.28 0.25 -8.70
N GLU A 35 1.53 -0.05 -9.05
CA GLU A 35 2.07 -1.41 -9.05
C GLU A 35 2.38 -1.93 -7.62
N GLY A 36 2.42 -1.05 -6.61
CA GLY A 36 2.89 -1.39 -5.26
C GLY A 36 4.40 -1.61 -5.17
N ALA A 37 5.16 -1.17 -6.17
CA ALA A 37 6.61 -1.33 -6.27
C ALA A 37 7.38 -0.30 -5.42
N TYR A 38 7.09 -0.24 -4.12
CA TYR A 38 7.60 0.78 -3.20
C TYR A 38 9.13 0.83 -3.09
N ASN A 39 9.80 -0.32 -3.24
CA ASN A 39 11.27 -0.39 -3.26
C ASN A 39 11.88 0.53 -4.33
N ARG A 40 11.25 0.62 -5.51
CA ARG A 40 11.73 1.46 -6.62
C ARG A 40 11.50 2.95 -6.33
N VAL A 41 10.38 3.28 -5.68
CA VAL A 41 10.08 4.67 -5.27
C VAL A 41 11.14 5.17 -4.28
N LEU A 42 11.54 4.31 -3.32
CA LEU A 42 12.57 4.65 -2.33
C LEU A 42 13.97 4.75 -2.95
N GLU A 43 14.32 3.92 -3.94
CA GLU A 43 15.59 4.05 -4.68
C GLU A 43 15.66 5.32 -5.51
N ALA A 44 14.57 5.65 -6.17
CA ALA A 44 14.52 6.79 -7.07
C ALA A 44 14.41 8.12 -6.32
N GLN A 45 14.07 8.13 -5.02
CA GLN A 45 13.87 9.33 -4.22
C GLN A 45 15.04 10.33 -4.35
N ASP A 46 16.28 9.84 -4.21
CA ASP A 46 17.49 10.66 -4.33
C ASP A 46 17.70 11.22 -5.74
N ALA A 47 17.30 10.47 -6.77
CA ALA A 47 17.38 10.90 -8.16
C ALA A 47 16.24 11.86 -8.57
N LEU A 48 15.14 11.85 -7.83
CA LEU A 48 13.92 12.63 -8.05
C LEU A 48 13.91 13.95 -7.26
N SER A 49 14.70 14.04 -6.17
CA SER A 49 14.85 15.23 -5.32
C SER A 49 15.78 16.32 -5.90
N ALA A 50 16.26 16.14 -7.14
CA ALA A 50 17.13 17.08 -7.83
C ALA A 50 16.53 18.51 -7.98
N SER A 51 15.21 18.64 -7.92
CA SER A 51 14.52 19.94 -7.87
C SER A 51 14.00 20.21 -6.46
N PRO A 52 14.21 21.41 -5.88
CA PRO A 52 13.76 21.73 -4.53
C PRO A 52 12.23 21.67 -4.40
N TYR A 53 11.50 21.89 -5.49
CA TYR A 53 10.04 21.78 -5.51
C TYR A 53 9.57 20.32 -5.38
N THR A 54 10.22 19.37 -6.05
CA THR A 54 9.83 17.96 -6.00
C THR A 54 10.25 17.31 -4.69
N ALA A 55 11.38 17.72 -4.11
CA ALA A 55 11.89 17.18 -2.85
C ALA A 55 10.89 17.30 -1.69
N ILE A 56 10.20 18.43 -1.54
CA ILE A 56 9.23 18.66 -0.45
C ILE A 56 8.06 17.67 -0.53
N PHE A 57 7.54 17.42 -1.74
CA PHE A 57 6.43 16.48 -1.92
C PHE A 57 6.89 15.03 -1.82
N LEU A 58 8.06 14.70 -2.34
CA LEU A 58 8.62 13.35 -2.28
C LEU A 58 8.94 12.92 -0.85
N GLN A 59 9.34 13.84 0.03
CA GLN A 59 9.52 13.54 1.45
C GLN A 59 8.20 13.05 2.08
N ARG A 60 7.12 13.82 1.89
CA ARG A 60 5.78 13.45 2.39
C ARG A 60 5.27 12.16 1.78
N LEU A 61 5.50 11.95 0.47
CA LEU A 61 5.12 10.73 -0.22
C LEU A 61 5.86 9.52 0.36
N THR A 62 7.16 9.66 0.66
CA THR A 62 7.99 8.59 1.20
C THR A 62 7.56 8.17 2.59
N ASP A 63 7.21 9.15 3.44
CA ASP A 63 6.65 8.87 4.77
C ASP A 63 5.34 8.07 4.65
N THR A 64 4.46 8.46 3.71
CA THR A 64 3.19 7.78 3.47
C THR A 64 3.38 6.37 2.91
N VAL A 65 4.32 6.19 1.97
CA VAL A 65 4.64 4.86 1.43
C VAL A 65 5.22 3.95 2.51
N ARG A 66 6.04 4.48 3.41
CA ARG A 66 6.59 3.70 4.53
C ARG A 66 5.48 3.23 5.48
N GLU A 67 4.49 4.09 5.76
CA GLU A 67 3.29 3.74 6.53
C GLU A 67 2.47 2.63 5.86
N GLU A 68 2.24 2.72 4.55
CA GLU A 68 1.53 1.67 3.80
C GLU A 68 2.28 0.33 3.80
N VAL A 69 3.61 0.36 3.71
CA VAL A 69 4.44 -0.84 3.84
C VAL A 69 4.32 -1.43 5.25
N ALA A 70 4.32 -0.59 6.30
CA ALA A 70 4.08 -1.02 7.69
C ALA A 70 2.72 -1.69 7.86
N ALA A 71 1.64 -1.04 7.42
CA ALA A 71 0.29 -1.59 7.47
C ALA A 71 0.13 -2.88 6.64
N CYS A 72 0.90 -3.04 5.55
CA CYS A 72 0.93 -4.29 4.78
C CYS A 72 1.65 -5.41 5.55
N CYS A 73 2.79 -5.09 6.18
CA CYS A 73 3.55 -6.04 6.99
C CYS A 73 2.74 -6.55 8.18
N GLU A 74 2.02 -5.68 8.88
CA GLU A 74 1.12 -6.04 9.99
C GLU A 74 0.04 -7.06 9.57
N ARG A 75 -0.52 -6.89 8.38
CA ARG A 75 -1.56 -7.79 7.85
C ARG A 75 -1.00 -9.11 7.31
N SER A 76 0.23 -9.09 6.81
CA SER A 76 0.82 -10.22 6.09
C SER A 76 1.63 -11.15 7.00
N TYR A 77 2.21 -10.62 8.08
CA TYR A 77 3.14 -11.34 8.94
C TYR A 77 2.71 -11.25 10.41
N ALA A 78 2.81 -12.38 11.13
CA ALA A 78 2.65 -12.39 12.59
C ALA A 78 3.91 -11.90 13.31
N SER A 79 5.09 -12.20 12.75
CA SER A 79 6.38 -11.77 13.29
C SER A 79 7.43 -11.70 12.19
N LEU A 80 8.42 -10.82 12.34
CA LEU A 80 9.52 -10.62 11.40
C LEU A 80 10.85 -10.44 12.13
N ASN A 81 11.95 -10.91 11.56
CA ASN A 81 13.28 -10.67 12.12
C ASN A 81 13.70 -9.20 11.94
N SER A 82 14.45 -8.62 12.89
CA SER A 82 14.85 -7.20 12.81
C SER A 82 15.64 -6.90 11.55
N ALA A 83 16.55 -7.79 11.13
CA ALA A 83 17.31 -7.64 9.90
C ALA A 83 16.46 -7.67 8.61
N GLU A 84 15.33 -8.36 8.62
CA GLU A 84 14.39 -8.38 7.50
C GLU A 84 13.49 -7.15 7.51
N ALA A 85 13.05 -6.74 8.71
CA ALA A 85 12.28 -5.51 8.92
C ALA A 85 13.05 -4.28 8.44
N LEU A 86 14.34 -4.16 8.80
CA LEU A 86 15.21 -3.07 8.34
C LEU A 86 15.30 -3.00 6.81
N LYS A 87 15.36 -4.15 6.13
CA LYS A 87 15.40 -4.21 4.66
C LYS A 87 14.07 -3.81 4.02
N LEU A 88 12.95 -4.27 4.58
CA LEU A 88 11.61 -3.97 4.04
C LEU A 88 11.23 -2.50 4.24
N PHE A 89 11.52 -1.94 5.42
CA PHE A 89 11.21 -0.54 5.73
C PHE A 89 12.27 0.45 5.21
N ARG A 90 13.38 -0.07 4.65
CA ARG A 90 14.58 0.70 4.28
C ARG A 90 15.04 1.65 5.37
N LEU A 91 15.29 1.08 6.53
CA LEU A 91 15.83 1.79 7.67
C LEU A 91 17.32 1.52 7.77
N GLU A 92 18.08 2.55 8.15
CA GLU A 92 19.54 2.43 8.29
C GLU A 92 19.95 1.97 9.69
N SER A 93 19.07 2.14 10.67
CA SER A 93 19.36 1.87 12.08
C SER A 93 18.20 1.14 12.78
N GLU A 94 18.57 0.24 13.69
CA GLU A 94 17.62 -0.44 14.59
C GLU A 94 16.88 0.55 15.50
N ALA A 95 17.46 1.71 15.80
CA ALA A 95 16.79 2.77 16.56
C ALA A 95 15.55 3.32 15.83
N GLN A 96 15.60 3.43 14.49
CA GLN A 96 14.45 3.87 13.71
C GLN A 96 13.35 2.79 13.66
N LEU A 97 13.75 1.51 13.73
CA LEU A 97 12.82 0.39 13.81
C LEU A 97 12.09 0.38 15.17
N GLU A 98 12.80 0.69 16.25
CA GLU A 98 12.21 0.85 17.58
C GLU A 98 11.21 2.01 17.64
N GLU A 99 11.52 3.15 17.02
CA GLU A 99 10.61 4.31 16.95
C GLU A 99 9.33 3.97 16.18
N LEU A 100 9.46 3.30 15.03
CA LEU A 100 8.32 2.82 14.25
C LEU A 100 7.49 1.80 15.03
N ALA A 101 8.14 0.84 15.68
CA ALA A 101 7.45 -0.14 16.50
C ALA A 101 6.70 0.50 17.67
N GLN A 102 7.25 1.55 18.29
CA GLN A 102 6.55 2.31 19.33
C GLN A 102 5.33 3.06 18.76
N GLY A 103 5.45 3.64 17.56
CA GLY A 103 4.35 4.33 16.88
C GLY A 103 3.18 3.41 16.54
N HIS A 104 3.48 2.18 16.11
CA HIS A 104 2.48 1.17 15.74
C HIS A 104 2.08 0.22 16.89
N GLY A 105 2.73 0.30 18.05
CA GLY A 105 2.47 -0.58 19.19
C GLY A 105 2.97 -2.03 19.00
N TRP A 106 3.97 -2.26 18.15
CA TRP A 106 4.59 -3.57 17.95
C TRP A 106 5.48 -3.95 19.13
N ARG A 107 5.61 -5.25 19.39
CA ARG A 107 6.52 -5.75 20.44
C ARG A 107 7.84 -6.17 19.82
N LEU A 108 8.95 -5.65 20.33
CA LEU A 108 10.28 -6.15 20.00
C LEU A 108 10.71 -7.18 21.05
N THR A 109 10.75 -8.45 20.66
CA THR A 109 11.19 -9.56 21.51
C THR A 109 12.46 -10.15 20.92
N SER A 110 13.60 -9.98 21.59
CA SER A 110 14.88 -10.63 21.25
C SER A 110 15.33 -10.50 19.78
N GLY A 111 15.13 -9.33 19.16
CA GLY A 111 15.50 -9.09 17.76
C GLY A 111 14.43 -9.51 16.75
N ARG A 112 13.21 -9.85 17.19
CA ARG A 112 12.02 -9.99 16.34
C ARG A 112 11.01 -8.91 16.64
N VAL A 113 10.41 -8.39 15.57
CA VAL A 113 9.22 -7.54 15.62
C VAL A 113 8.01 -8.46 15.56
N GLU A 114 7.26 -8.52 16.63
CA GLU A 114 5.94 -9.14 16.67
C GLU A 114 4.92 -8.06 16.35
N PHE A 115 4.33 -8.19 15.17
CA PHE A 115 3.16 -7.40 14.81
C PHE A 115 2.04 -7.90 15.71
N ALA A 116 1.30 -7.00 16.34
CA ALA A 116 0.03 -7.36 16.93
C ALA A 116 -0.87 -7.81 15.77
N GLY A 117 -0.78 -9.09 15.41
CA GLY A 117 -1.74 -9.70 14.51
C GLY A 117 -3.13 -9.42 15.06
N PRO A 118 -4.16 -9.36 14.21
CA PRO A 118 -5.52 -9.14 14.67
C PRO A 118 -5.85 -10.15 15.76
N ASP A 119 -5.75 -9.71 17.01
CA ASP A 119 -6.29 -10.42 18.14
C ASP A 119 -7.80 -10.32 17.92
N GLU A 120 -8.44 -11.48 17.92
CA GLU A 120 -9.85 -11.71 17.66
C GLU A 120 -10.29 -11.87 16.19
N GLY A 121 -10.79 -13.07 15.89
CA GLY A 121 -11.97 -13.19 15.04
C GLY A 121 -11.79 -13.87 13.69
N GLY A 122 -10.59 -14.38 13.36
CA GLY A 122 -10.40 -15.34 12.26
C GLY A 122 -11.01 -16.72 12.55
N GLY A 123 -12.14 -16.77 13.25
CA GLY A 123 -13.02 -17.92 13.09
C GLY A 123 -13.28 -18.02 11.60
N LEU A 124 -12.88 -19.14 11.01
CA LEU A 124 -13.22 -19.48 9.63
C LEU A 124 -14.64 -18.97 9.38
N PRO A 125 -14.88 -18.13 8.34
CA PRO A 125 -16.24 -17.71 8.03
C PRO A 125 -17.10 -18.97 8.05
N ALA A 126 -18.26 -18.89 8.71
CA ALA A 126 -19.16 -20.03 8.91
C ALA A 126 -19.13 -20.90 7.66
N PRO A 127 -18.84 -22.22 7.80
CA PRO A 127 -18.36 -23.02 6.69
C PRO A 127 -19.33 -22.81 5.53
N VAL A 128 -18.81 -22.33 4.41
CA VAL A 128 -19.57 -21.91 3.22
C VAL A 128 -20.56 -23.00 2.77
N SER A 129 -20.33 -24.24 3.20
CA SER A 129 -21.26 -25.36 3.10
C SER A 129 -22.67 -25.10 3.65
N GLN A 130 -22.84 -24.39 4.77
CA GLN A 130 -24.18 -24.12 5.33
C GLN A 130 -25.04 -23.25 4.39
N ASP A 131 -24.45 -22.20 3.80
CA ASP A 131 -25.14 -21.34 2.85
C ASP A 131 -25.47 -22.11 1.55
N ILE A 132 -24.54 -22.96 1.08
CA ILE A 132 -24.77 -23.81 -0.09
C ILE A 132 -25.91 -24.80 0.16
N ILE A 133 -25.94 -25.43 1.34
CA ILE A 133 -27.00 -26.38 1.73
C ILE A 133 -28.35 -25.66 1.81
N SER A 134 -28.39 -24.48 2.45
CA SER A 134 -29.60 -23.67 2.55
C SER A 134 -30.14 -23.30 1.17
N ASN A 135 -29.27 -22.83 0.27
CA ASN A 135 -29.64 -22.47 -1.09
C ASN A 135 -30.14 -23.69 -1.89
N CYS A 136 -29.48 -24.85 -1.80
CA CYS A 136 -29.93 -26.09 -2.44
C CYS A 136 -31.32 -26.53 -1.95
N MET A 137 -31.59 -26.46 -0.64
CA MET A 137 -32.91 -26.77 -0.07
C MET A 137 -33.98 -25.77 -0.54
N LEU A 138 -33.63 -24.49 -0.67
CA LEU A 138 -34.52 -23.45 -1.18
C LEU A 138 -34.89 -23.69 -2.65
N TYR A 139 -33.88 -24.01 -3.48
CA TYR A 139 -34.09 -24.34 -4.89
C TYR A 139 -34.97 -25.59 -5.06
N ALA A 140 -34.72 -26.64 -4.27
CA ALA A 140 -35.55 -27.85 -4.29
C ALA A 140 -37.02 -27.54 -3.94
N LYS A 141 -37.25 -26.74 -2.89
CA LYS A 141 -38.59 -26.31 -2.48
C LYS A 141 -39.32 -25.50 -3.53
N GLU A 142 -38.63 -24.56 -4.20
CA GLU A 142 -39.24 -23.75 -5.25
C GLU A 142 -39.53 -24.57 -6.51
N LEU A 143 -38.74 -25.60 -6.83
CA LEU A 143 -39.03 -26.53 -7.93
C LEU A 143 -40.28 -27.39 -7.64
N GLU A 144 -40.45 -27.88 -6.42
CA GLU A 144 -41.65 -28.62 -6.01
C GLU A 144 -42.92 -27.75 -5.98
N ARG A 145 -42.80 -26.43 -5.83
CA ARG A 145 -43.96 -25.50 -5.79
C ARG A 145 -44.65 -25.32 -7.14
N ILE A 146 -43.97 -25.64 -8.25
CA ILE A 146 -44.46 -25.43 -9.62
C ILE A 146 -45.09 -26.70 -10.20
N VAL A 147 -44.95 -27.84 -9.52
CA VAL A 147 -45.64 -29.11 -9.84
C VAL A 147 -47.00 -29.15 -9.16
#